data_AF-A0A4R7SXV4-F1
#
_entry.id   AF-A0A4R7SXV4-F1
#
_cell.length_a   1.000
_cell.length_b   1.000
_cell.length_c   1.000
_cell.angle_alpha   90.00
_cell.angle_beta   90.00
_cell.angle_gamma   90.00
#
_symmetry.space_group_name_H-M   'P 1'
#
loop_
_entity.id
_entity.type
_entity.pdbx_description
1 polymer ?
#
loop_
_entity_poly.entity_id
_entity_poly.type
_entity_poly.pdbx_seq_one_letter_code
_entity_poly.pdbx_strand_id
1 'polypeptide(L)'
;MSDNAFVVRDVQQPGFVTTEAAYREFVRAARLRPLIATQLRRLREGADLVAVGAAIRTAYFDAQMPAEIAAALEEASAGLGEPDAELVVGSVVPGDQLDEFLTGPHQIFVGVSGQRALQAAVKRCWGSLFNDRAIIYREVRDIDHLTVDLAVRIEPMATTTTDRAAEADLQDASVG
;
A
#
# COMPACT_ATOMS: atom_id res chain seq x y z
N MET A 1 3.67 5.98 -24.50
CA MET A 1 3.73 6.33 -23.07
C MET A 1 4.53 5.23 -22.41
N SER A 2 5.75 5.53 -21.98
CA SER A 2 6.69 4.53 -21.47
C SER A 2 6.10 3.83 -20.25
N ASP A 3 6.25 2.50 -20.18
CA ASP A 3 6.01 1.74 -18.96
C ASP A 3 6.92 2.33 -17.86
N ASN A 4 6.33 2.97 -16.86
CA ASN A 4 7.07 3.48 -15.72
C ASN A 4 7.47 2.27 -14.86
N ALA A 5 8.77 2.13 -14.57
CA ALA A 5 9.27 0.98 -13.83
C ALA A 5 8.65 0.83 -12.43
N PHE A 6 8.08 1.90 -11.87
CA PHE A 6 7.56 1.94 -10.51
C PHE A 6 6.05 1.88 -10.40
N VAL A 7 5.31 2.25 -11.45
CA VAL A 7 3.85 2.25 -11.46
C VAL A 7 3.32 1.74 -12.80
N VAL A 8 2.32 0.87 -12.75
CA VAL A 8 1.62 0.36 -13.92
C VAL A 8 0.15 0.76 -13.84
N ARG A 9 -0.45 1.14 -14.97
CA ARG A 9 -1.90 1.40 -15.02
C ARG A 9 -2.65 0.11 -14.73
N ASP A 10 -3.70 0.21 -13.92
CA ASP A 10 -4.62 -0.92 -13.76
C ASP A 10 -5.52 -0.97 -15.01
N VAL A 11 -5.46 -2.07 -15.76
CA VAL A 11 -6.20 -2.23 -17.01
C VAL A 11 -7.67 -2.60 -16.77
N GLN A 12 -8.03 -3.00 -15.56
CA GLN A 12 -9.39 -3.46 -15.22
C GLN A 12 -10.24 -2.35 -14.57
N GLN A 13 -9.60 -1.33 -13.99
CA GLN A 13 -10.26 -0.29 -13.21
C GLN A 13 -9.48 1.03 -13.26
N PRO A 14 -10.13 2.20 -13.12
CA PRO A 14 -9.43 3.48 -13.04
C PRO A 14 -8.44 3.47 -11.86
N GLY A 15 -7.16 3.69 -12.15
CA GLY A 15 -6.12 3.63 -11.12
C GLY A 15 -4.77 3.18 -11.64
N PHE A 16 -3.85 2.97 -10.71
CA PHE A 16 -2.54 2.39 -10.97
C PHE A 16 -2.08 1.54 -9.77
N VAL A 17 -1.10 0.70 -10.02
CA VAL A 17 -0.52 -0.21 -9.03
C VAL A 17 0.99 0.01 -8.98
N THR A 18 1.57 0.09 -7.79
CA THR A 18 3.03 0.11 -7.64
C THR A 18 3.60 -1.25 -8.02
N THR A 19 4.70 -1.27 -8.75
CA THR A 19 5.38 -2.51 -9.11
C THR A 19 6.18 -3.07 -7.93
N GLU A 20 6.58 -4.34 -8.02
CA GLU A 20 7.56 -4.90 -7.10
C GLU A 20 8.91 -4.16 -7.18
N ALA A 21 9.26 -3.64 -8.36
CA ALA A 21 10.48 -2.85 -8.53
C ALA A 21 10.44 -1.56 -7.69
N ALA A 22 9.28 -0.92 -7.54
CA ALA A 22 9.11 0.21 -6.63
C ALA A 22 9.37 -0.17 -5.18
N TYR A 23 8.78 -1.29 -4.72
CA TYR A 23 9.01 -1.78 -3.37
C TYR A 23 10.49 -2.11 -3.11
N ARG A 24 11.11 -2.88 -4.02
CA ARG A 24 12.53 -3.26 -3.89
C ARG A 24 13.46 -2.05 -3.92
N GLU A 25 13.18 -1.07 -4.78
CA GLU A 25 13.93 0.18 -4.86
C GLU A 25 13.77 1.02 -3.60
N PHE A 26 12.55 1.15 -3.06
CA PHE A 26 12.28 1.81 -1.79
C PHE A 26 13.09 1.17 -0.65
N VAL A 27 13.01 -0.16 -0.51
CA VAL A 27 13.74 -0.92 0.52
C VAL A 27 15.25 -0.75 0.39
N ARG A 28 15.78 -0.71 -0.84
CA ARG A 28 17.21 -0.48 -1.13
C ARG A 28 17.63 0.94 -0.76
N ALA A 29 16.94 1.96 -1.30
CA ALA A 29 17.28 3.37 -1.13
C ALA A 29 17.13 3.82 0.33
N ALA A 30 16.10 3.35 1.04
CA ALA A 30 15.88 3.62 2.45
C ALA A 30 16.77 2.77 3.38
N ARG A 31 17.61 1.88 2.84
CA ARG A 31 18.52 0.98 3.60
C ARG A 31 17.77 0.17 4.66
N LEU A 32 16.59 -0.34 4.33
CA LEU A 32 15.75 -1.09 5.28
C LEU A 32 16.24 -2.53 5.51
N ARG A 33 16.90 -3.16 4.52
CA ARG A 33 17.34 -4.58 4.64
C ARG A 33 18.19 -4.86 5.89
N PRO A 34 19.25 -4.09 6.21
CA PRO A 34 20.06 -4.35 7.41
C PRO A 34 19.28 -4.16 8.71
N LEU A 35 18.35 -3.18 8.75
CA LEU A 35 17.50 -2.95 9.91
C LEU A 35 16.54 -4.13 10.12
N ILE A 36 15.85 -4.55 9.05
CA ILE A 36 14.94 -5.70 9.09
C ILE A 36 15.69 -6.95 9.56
N ALA A 37 16.84 -7.26 8.96
CA ALA A 37 17.65 -8.41 9.33
C ALA A 37 18.09 -8.36 10.81
N THR A 38 18.45 -7.18 11.31
CA THR A 38 18.81 -6.98 12.72
C THR A 38 17.62 -7.25 13.64
N GLN A 39 16.44 -6.72 13.32
CA GLN A 39 15.24 -6.91 14.14
C GLN A 39 14.76 -8.37 14.12
N LEU A 40 14.82 -9.05 12.97
CA LEU A 40 14.48 -10.47 12.86
C LEU A 40 15.48 -11.36 13.61
N ARG A 41 16.78 -11.02 13.60
CA ARG A 41 17.75 -11.73 14.45
C ARG A 41 17.41 -11.56 15.92
N ARG A 42 17.08 -10.35 16.37
CA ARG A 42 16.67 -10.09 17.77
C ARG A 42 15.43 -10.92 18.14
N LEU A 43 14.46 -11.02 17.24
CA LEU A 43 13.28 -11.86 17.44
C LEU A 43 13.67 -13.33 17.70
N ARG A 44 14.54 -13.88 16.85
CA ARG A 44 15.06 -15.26 16.98
C ARG A 44 15.90 -15.48 18.23
N GLU A 45 16.51 -14.42 18.75
CA GLU A 45 17.25 -14.40 20.04
C GLU A 45 16.32 -14.19 21.26
N GLY A 46 15.00 -14.08 21.05
CA GLY A 46 13.99 -14.01 22.13
C GLY A 46 13.43 -12.62 22.40
N ALA A 47 13.67 -11.63 21.53
CA ALA A 47 13.01 -10.32 21.66
C ALA A 47 11.49 -10.43 21.43
N ASP A 48 10.75 -9.49 22.03
CA ASP A 48 9.30 -9.40 21.88
C ASP A 48 8.88 -9.13 20.41
N LEU A 49 7.94 -9.93 19.92
CA LEU A 49 7.44 -9.87 18.54
C LEU A 49 6.78 -8.52 18.24
N VAL A 50 5.95 -8.02 19.15
CA VAL A 50 5.20 -6.77 18.93
C VAL A 50 6.17 -5.61 18.79
N ALA A 51 7.19 -5.55 19.65
CA ALA A 51 8.24 -4.55 19.60
C ALA A 51 9.08 -4.64 18.31
N VAL A 52 9.45 -5.86 17.88
CA VAL A 52 10.18 -6.08 16.63
C VAL A 52 9.37 -5.63 15.43
N GLY A 53 8.11 -6.07 15.32
CA GLY A 53 7.22 -5.70 14.22
C GLY A 53 6.99 -4.19 14.17
N ALA A 54 6.74 -3.56 15.33
CA ALA A 54 6.57 -2.11 15.42
C ALA A 54 7.83 -1.36 14.96
N ALA A 55 9.02 -1.77 15.39
CA ALA A 55 10.28 -1.13 14.99
C ALA A 55 10.50 -1.17 13.48
N ILE A 56 10.19 -2.29 12.82
CA ILE A 56 10.29 -2.41 11.37
C ILE A 56 9.26 -1.49 10.69
N ARG A 57 7.99 -1.53 11.12
CA ARG A 57 6.91 -0.71 10.53
C ARG A 57 7.18 0.80 10.68
N THR A 58 7.72 1.22 11.82
CA THR A 58 8.16 2.62 12.03
C THR A 58 9.27 2.99 11.06
N ALA A 59 10.24 2.12 10.79
CA ALA A 59 11.30 2.40 9.83
C ALA A 59 10.75 2.61 8.40
N TYR A 60 9.72 1.86 7.99
CA TYR A 60 9.03 2.12 6.71
C TYR A 60 8.33 3.49 6.70
N PHE A 61 7.66 3.85 7.80
CA PHE A 61 6.95 5.12 7.89
C PHE A 61 7.90 6.33 7.86
N ASP A 62 9.01 6.26 8.60
CA ASP A 62 9.97 7.37 8.73
C ASP A 62 10.90 7.51 7.52
N ALA A 63 11.07 6.45 6.73
CA ALA A 63 11.90 6.47 5.53
C ALA A 63 11.42 7.51 4.51
N GLN A 64 12.37 8.21 3.90
CA GLN A 64 12.09 9.13 2.80
C GLN A 64 11.75 8.36 1.53
N MET A 65 10.72 8.84 0.81
CA MET A 65 10.37 8.30 -0.50
C MET A 65 11.47 8.69 -1.51
N PRO A 66 12.07 7.74 -2.25
CA PRO A 66 12.98 8.05 -3.34
C PRO A 66 12.33 8.97 -4.37
N ALA A 67 13.08 9.95 -4.88
CA ALA A 67 12.55 10.98 -5.77
C ALA A 67 11.90 10.41 -7.04
N GLU A 68 12.46 9.33 -7.58
CA GLU A 68 11.96 8.68 -8.80
C GLU A 68 10.60 8.00 -8.57
N ILE A 69 10.42 7.36 -7.41
CA ILE A 69 9.14 6.76 -7.01
C ILE A 69 8.13 7.86 -6.70
N ALA A 70 8.55 8.92 -6.00
CA ALA A 70 7.70 10.07 -5.71
C ALA A 70 7.17 10.72 -6.99
N ALA A 71 8.04 10.94 -7.98
CA ALA A 71 7.65 11.50 -9.28
C ALA A 71 6.70 10.57 -10.04
N ALA A 72 6.97 9.26 -10.02
CA ALA A 72 6.09 8.26 -10.64
C ALA A 72 4.67 8.26 -10.03
N LEU A 73 4.57 8.32 -8.70
CA LEU A 73 3.29 8.43 -7.99
C LEU A 73 2.56 9.73 -8.32
N GLU A 74 3.30 10.85 -8.35
CA GLU A 74 2.75 12.18 -8.68
C GLU A 74 2.16 12.20 -10.09
N GLU A 75 2.96 11.81 -11.09
CA GLU A 75 2.55 11.76 -12.49
C GLU A 75 1.33 10.85 -12.71
N ALA A 76 1.33 9.67 -12.09
CA ALA A 76 0.21 8.74 -12.21
C ALA A 76 -1.06 9.26 -11.53
N SER A 77 -0.93 9.85 -10.34
CA SER A 77 -2.07 10.41 -9.58
C SER A 77 -2.68 11.64 -10.24
N ALA A 78 -1.89 12.49 -10.88
CA ALA A 78 -2.37 13.64 -11.65
C ALA A 78 -3.29 13.22 -12.82
N GLY A 79 -3.16 11.98 -13.31
CA GLY A 79 -4.03 11.43 -14.35
C GLY A 79 -5.35 10.81 -13.84
N LEU A 80 -5.62 10.81 -12.53
CA LEU A 80 -6.79 10.15 -11.93
C LEU A 80 -7.97 11.10 -11.64
N GLY A 81 -7.81 12.41 -11.77
CA GLY A 81 -8.89 13.35 -11.55
C GLY A 81 -8.43 14.80 -11.40
N GLU A 82 -9.31 15.61 -10.83
CA GLU A 82 -9.01 17.00 -10.48
C GLU A 82 -7.90 17.11 -9.44
N PRO A 83 -7.22 18.28 -9.36
CA PRO A 83 -6.35 18.58 -8.23
C PRO A 83 -7.08 18.31 -6.90
N ASP A 84 -6.40 17.65 -5.98
CA ASP A 84 -6.90 17.25 -4.64
C ASP A 84 -8.01 16.17 -4.62
N ALA A 85 -8.26 15.47 -5.74
CA ALA A 85 -9.12 14.30 -5.75
C ALA A 85 -8.74 13.29 -4.66
N GLU A 86 -9.74 12.82 -3.91
CA GLU A 86 -9.54 11.81 -2.89
C GLU A 86 -9.25 10.44 -3.53
N LEU A 87 -8.29 9.73 -2.96
CA LEU A 87 -7.84 8.42 -3.43
C LEU A 87 -8.15 7.35 -2.38
N VAL A 88 -8.34 6.13 -2.87
CA VAL A 88 -8.27 4.91 -2.08
C VAL A 88 -6.92 4.24 -2.36
N VAL A 89 -6.18 3.92 -1.30
CA VAL A 89 -4.84 3.34 -1.36
C VAL A 89 -4.84 2.02 -0.59
N GLY A 90 -4.62 0.90 -1.28
CA GLY A 90 -4.76 -0.44 -0.71
C GLY A 90 -3.59 -1.36 -1.03
N SER A 91 -3.14 -2.15 -0.05
CA SER A 91 -2.17 -3.22 -0.31
C SER A 91 -2.80 -4.34 -1.13
N VAL A 92 -2.12 -4.76 -2.19
CA VAL A 92 -2.53 -5.88 -3.04
C VAL A 92 -1.38 -6.87 -3.15
N VAL A 93 -1.71 -8.16 -3.05
CA VAL A 93 -0.72 -9.22 -3.20
C VAL A 93 -0.61 -9.56 -4.69
N PRO A 94 0.57 -9.45 -5.32
CA PRO A 94 0.72 -9.80 -6.74
C PRO A 94 0.46 -11.29 -6.98
N GLY A 95 -0.40 -11.61 -7.97
CA GLY A 95 -0.62 -12.97 -8.47
C GLY A 95 -1.55 -13.85 -7.62
N ASP A 96 -1.55 -15.16 -7.91
CA ASP A 96 -2.36 -16.19 -7.23
C ASP A 96 -1.78 -16.56 -5.85
N GLN A 97 -1.23 -15.60 -5.10
CA GLN A 97 -0.76 -15.84 -3.74
C GLN A 97 -1.95 -16.14 -2.84
N LEU A 98 -2.26 -17.44 -2.75
CA LEU A 98 -3.40 -18.03 -2.06
C LEU A 98 -3.40 -17.86 -0.53
N ASP A 99 -2.34 -17.26 0.04
CA ASP A 99 -2.18 -17.21 1.48
C ASP A 99 -2.03 -15.76 1.98
N GLU A 100 -3.17 -15.17 2.35
CA GLU A 100 -3.28 -13.85 2.99
C GLU A 100 -2.40 -13.73 4.24
N PHE A 101 -2.01 -14.84 4.89
CA PHE A 101 -1.14 -14.81 6.06
C PHE A 101 0.31 -14.47 5.71
N LEU A 102 0.72 -14.54 4.43
CA LEU A 102 2.05 -14.10 3.97
C LEU A 102 2.26 -12.59 4.14
N THR A 103 1.22 -11.82 3.86
CA THR A 103 1.23 -10.35 3.94
C THR A 103 0.48 -9.83 5.16
N GLY A 104 -0.35 -10.68 5.77
CA GLY A 104 -1.36 -10.34 6.77
C GLY A 104 -2.49 -9.47 6.22
N PRO A 105 -3.34 -8.90 7.09
CA PRO A 105 -4.56 -8.22 6.67
C PRO A 105 -4.28 -7.07 5.72
N HIS A 106 -5.04 -7.02 4.63
CA HIS A 106 -4.97 -5.92 3.66
C HIS A 106 -5.17 -4.57 4.36
N GLN A 107 -4.22 -3.66 4.13
CA GLN A 107 -4.34 -2.27 4.57
C GLN A 107 -5.05 -1.47 3.48
N ILE A 108 -6.07 -0.70 3.86
CA ILE A 108 -6.81 0.19 2.98
C ILE A 108 -6.92 1.55 3.65
N PHE A 109 -6.55 2.60 2.93
CA PHE A 109 -6.69 4.00 3.33
C PHE A 109 -7.64 4.69 2.34
N VAL A 110 -8.68 5.35 2.85
CA VAL A 110 -9.67 6.08 2.05
C VAL A 110 -9.55 7.58 2.32
N GLY A 111 -10.03 8.42 1.40
CA GLY A 111 -9.95 9.88 1.56
C GLY A 111 -8.52 10.41 1.50
N VAL A 112 -7.61 9.71 0.81
CA VAL A 112 -6.20 10.11 0.73
C VAL A 112 -6.07 11.21 -0.32
N SER A 113 -5.81 12.45 0.12
CA SER A 113 -5.63 13.60 -0.78
C SER A 113 -4.25 14.24 -0.60
N GLY A 114 -3.65 14.63 -1.73
CA GLY A 114 -2.35 15.27 -1.78
C GLY A 114 -1.16 14.31 -1.74
N GLN A 115 -0.06 14.75 -2.37
CA GLN A 115 1.09 13.90 -2.66
C GLN A 115 1.81 13.35 -1.41
N ARG A 116 1.87 14.14 -0.34
CA ARG A 116 2.47 13.69 0.93
C ARG A 116 1.66 12.59 1.59
N ALA A 117 0.33 12.70 1.57
CA ALA A 117 -0.56 11.70 2.15
C ALA A 117 -0.52 10.40 1.35
N LEU A 118 -0.49 10.51 0.02
CA LEU A 118 -0.32 9.36 -0.87
C LEU A 118 0.96 8.58 -0.57
N GLN A 119 2.11 9.25 -0.52
CA GLN A 119 3.38 8.61 -0.18
C GLN A 119 3.35 7.98 1.22
N ALA A 120 2.73 8.64 2.19
CA ALA A 120 2.59 8.09 3.55
C ALA A 120 1.72 6.82 3.57
N ALA A 121 0.60 6.80 2.83
CA ALA A 121 -0.27 5.64 2.71
C ALA A 121 0.45 4.46 2.04
N VAL A 122 1.16 4.69 0.93
CA VAL A 122 1.96 3.67 0.23
C VAL A 122 3.01 3.06 1.16
N LYS A 123 3.76 3.88 1.90
CA LYS A 123 4.77 3.39 2.86
C LYS A 123 4.14 2.56 3.99
N ARG A 124 2.95 2.93 4.46
CA ARG A 124 2.21 2.16 5.47
C ARG A 124 1.74 0.81 4.93
N CYS A 125 1.25 0.76 3.69
CA CYS A 125 0.95 -0.50 3.02
C CYS A 125 2.19 -1.38 2.94
N TRP A 126 3.33 -0.89 2.45
CA TRP A 126 4.57 -1.69 2.40
C TRP A 126 5.05 -2.16 3.77
N GLY A 127 4.99 -1.30 4.79
CA GLY A 127 5.31 -1.67 6.15
C GLY A 127 4.38 -2.76 6.71
N SER A 128 3.15 -2.88 6.22
CA SER A 128 2.17 -3.85 6.73
C SER A 128 2.58 -5.29 6.54
N LEU A 129 3.51 -5.59 5.61
CA LEU A 129 4.14 -6.90 5.51
C LEU A 129 4.72 -7.38 6.85
N PHE A 130 5.18 -6.45 7.70
CA PHE A 130 5.78 -6.76 9.00
C PHE A 130 4.78 -6.62 10.14
N ASN A 131 3.51 -6.95 9.91
CA ASN A 131 2.57 -7.20 11.00
C ASN A 131 2.90 -8.53 11.70
N ASP A 132 2.41 -8.68 12.92
CA ASP A 132 2.82 -9.74 13.82
C ASP A 132 2.43 -11.14 13.29
N ARG A 133 1.25 -11.25 12.64
CA ARG A 133 0.79 -12.50 12.01
C ARG A 133 1.68 -12.89 10.83
N ALA A 134 1.99 -11.94 9.95
CA ALA A 134 2.84 -12.19 8.79
C ALA A 134 4.29 -12.51 9.18
N ILE A 135 4.79 -11.92 10.26
CA ILE A 135 6.12 -12.26 10.79
C ILE A 135 6.12 -13.70 11.32
N ILE A 136 5.16 -14.06 12.18
CA ILE A 136 5.06 -15.44 12.73
C ILE A 136 4.93 -16.45 11.60
N TYR A 137 4.04 -16.20 10.65
CA TYR A 137 3.77 -17.12 9.54
C TYR A 137 5.05 -17.42 8.75
N ARG A 138 5.82 -16.38 8.42
CA ARG A 138 7.08 -16.52 7.67
C ARG A 138 8.18 -17.19 8.48
N GLU A 139 8.31 -16.89 9.77
CA GLU A 139 9.26 -17.59 10.66
C GLU A 139 8.93 -19.09 10.80
N VAL A 140 7.65 -19.44 10.99
CA VAL A 140 7.23 -20.85 11.16
C VAL A 140 7.43 -21.67 9.88
N ARG A 141 7.32 -21.04 8.71
CA ARG A 141 7.47 -21.71 7.41
C ARG A 141 8.84 -21.57 6.76
N ASP A 142 9.81 -20.99 7.48
CA ASP A 142 11.17 -20.73 6.98
C ASP A 142 11.17 -19.93 5.65
N ILE A 143 10.28 -18.94 5.56
CA ILE A 143 10.16 -18.04 4.42
C ILE A 143 11.00 -16.79 4.71
N ASP A 144 11.92 -16.46 3.80
CA ASP A 144 12.70 -15.23 3.94
C ASP A 144 11.79 -14.00 3.82
N HIS A 145 11.82 -13.15 4.85
CA HIS A 145 11.03 -11.92 4.89
C HIS A 145 11.43 -10.92 3.80
N LEU A 146 12.68 -11.00 3.33
CA LEU A 146 13.24 -10.10 2.32
C LEU A 146 13.01 -10.56 0.88
N THR A 147 12.36 -11.71 0.67
CA THR A 147 11.95 -12.20 -0.66
C THR A 147 10.46 -11.94 -0.94
N VAL A 148 9.73 -11.38 0.01
CA VAL A 148 8.31 -11.02 -0.15
C VAL A 148 8.20 -9.54 -0.51
N ASP A 149 7.62 -9.29 -1.66
CA ASP A 149 7.33 -7.96 -2.19
C ASP A 149 5.83 -7.67 -2.08
N LEU A 150 5.45 -6.38 -2.01
CA LEU A 150 4.06 -5.97 -1.94
C LEU A 150 3.77 -4.87 -2.95
N ALA A 151 2.68 -5.05 -3.70
CA ALA A 151 2.12 -4.02 -4.55
C ALA A 151 1.08 -3.19 -3.78
N VAL A 152 0.90 -1.94 -4.20
CA VAL A 152 -0.09 -1.02 -3.63
C VAL A 152 -0.92 -0.51 -4.79
N ARG A 153 -2.23 -0.69 -4.70
CA ARG A 153 -3.21 -0.15 -5.64
C ARG A 153 -3.63 1.24 -5.17
N ILE A 154 -3.71 2.16 -6.13
CA ILE A 154 -4.18 3.53 -5.96
C ILE A 154 -5.30 3.75 -6.97
N GLU A 155 -6.47 4.12 -6.49
CA GLU A 155 -7.66 4.37 -7.31
C GLU A 155 -8.37 5.65 -6.86
N PRO A 156 -9.04 6.38 -7.77
CA PRO A 156 -9.86 7.51 -7.37
C PRO A 156 -10.99 7.03 -6.47
N MET A 157 -11.30 7.78 -5.43
CA MET A 157 -12.47 7.52 -4.60
C MET A 157 -13.70 7.73 -5.48
N ALA A 158 -14.47 6.67 -5.72
CA ALA A 158 -15.69 6.75 -6.49
C ALA A 158 -16.62 7.76 -5.81
N THR A 159 -16.91 8.87 -6.46
CA THR A 159 -17.98 9.76 -6.03
C THR A 159 -19.27 8.98 -6.25
N THR A 160 -19.86 8.43 -5.19
CA THR A 160 -21.19 7.87 -5.26
C THR A 160 -22.18 9.00 -5.52
N THR A 161 -22.46 9.29 -6.79
CA THR A 161 -23.65 10.05 -7.22
C THR A 161 -24.96 9.33 -6.80
N THR A 162 -24.86 8.13 -6.23
CA THR A 162 -25.99 7.37 -5.68
C THR A 162 -26.70 8.07 -4.51
N ASP A 163 -26.09 9.05 -3.84
CA ASP A 163 -26.75 9.77 -2.72
C ASP A 163 -27.52 11.04 -3.13
N ARG A 164 -27.61 11.38 -4.42
CA ARG A 164 -28.50 12.46 -4.92
C ARG A 164 -29.56 12.03 -5.92
N ALA A 165 -29.41 10.85 -6.52
CA ALA A 165 -30.45 10.29 -7.39
C ALA A 165 -31.53 9.53 -6.60
N ALA A 166 -31.20 8.95 -5.43
CA ALA A 166 -32.16 8.21 -4.62
C ALA A 166 -33.10 9.11 -3.78
N GLU A 167 -32.70 10.34 -3.44
CA GLU A 167 -33.58 11.31 -2.75
C GLU A 167 -34.54 12.05 -3.70
N ALA A 168 -34.23 12.11 -5.00
CA ALA A 168 -35.11 12.74 -5.99
C ALA A 168 -36.30 11.85 -6.39
N ASP A 169 -36.14 10.53 -6.39
CA ASP A 169 -37.23 9.58 -6.75
C ASP A 169 -38.23 9.32 -5.60
N LEU A 170 -37.87 9.65 -4.36
CA LEU A 170 -38.76 9.48 -3.20
C LEU A 170 -39.69 10.68 -2.95
N GLN A 171 -39.48 11.82 -3.61
CA GLN A 171 -40.34 13.00 -3.47
C GLN A 171 -41.44 13.10 -4.54
N ASP A 172 -41.34 12.35 -5.65
CA ASP A 172 -42.37 12.34 -6.72
C ASP A 172 -43.41 11.21 -6.56
N ALA A 173 -43.17 10.24 -5.66
CA ALA A 173 -44.08 9.12 -5.42
C ALA A 173 -45.14 9.38 -4.32
N SER A 174 -45.20 10.59 -3.76
CA SER A 174 -46.15 10.97 -2.69
C SER A 174 -47.23 11.97 -3.11
N VAL A 175 -47.36 12.26 -4.41
CA VAL A 175 -48.50 13.03 -4.95
C VAL A 175 -49.10 12.26 -6.14
N GLY A 176 -49.91 11.25 -5.83
CA GLY A 176 -50.70 10.48 -6.79
C GLY A 176 -51.87 9.80 -6.12
#